data_AF-A0A5S4HB08-F1
#
_entry.id   AF-A0A5S4HB08-F1
#
_cell.length_a   1.000
_cell.length_b   1.000
_cell.length_c   1.000
_cell.angle_alpha   90.00
_cell.angle_beta   90.00
_cell.angle_gamma   90.00
#
_symmetry.space_group_name_H-M   'P 1'
#
loop_
_entity.id
_entity.type
_entity.pdbx_description
1 polymer ?
#
loop_
_entity_poly.entity_id
_entity_poly.type
_entity_poly.pdbx_seq_one_letter_code
_entity_poly.pdbx_strand_id
1 'polypeptide(L)'
;MTPRTETAPEPGAALESRWRRVVWSPSVVAVAGALLLTTLVMLAVGVDPFLAYPALVRGALMDGNLEYTLAAYVPTLGMAVAFAIPLRAGEFNLGGDGQLALGGIAAAALALHAGGSFVLPLIGAALAGALLAGVSAPLHTRLGIPAIVSTLLLSAPAVSLASYLARFPLAERGTGLAQTPLLPDAAHLPALGSSTYVTIALPLVAVLTVLWLLADARTVPGYEIRALGANREFARYGGVRVNRLAAVTLAAGGAFAGLVGGLIVLGAPYRFVDGALTAPGYTFTAIAAVLLAAGRPPAIPAAVALLTILQAGGQGMEREAGVPSQLTQIVQGLIIVFVAVTTVTRTLRARRRA
;
A
#
# COMPACT_ATOMS: atom_id res chain seq x y z
N MET A 1 -41.17 -49.08 6.38
CA MET A 1 -40.53 -47.76 6.25
C MET A 1 -39.91 -47.42 7.60
N THR A 2 -38.66 -47.82 7.82
CA THR A 2 -37.90 -47.46 9.03
C THR A 2 -37.28 -46.08 8.85
N PRO A 3 -37.45 -45.13 9.80
CA PRO A 3 -36.87 -43.80 9.66
C PRO A 3 -35.34 -43.90 9.75
N ARG A 4 -34.64 -43.31 8.78
CA ARG A 4 -33.18 -43.15 8.85
C ARG A 4 -32.86 -42.18 9.97
N THR A 5 -32.19 -42.68 11.01
CA THR A 5 -31.52 -41.86 12.01
C THR A 5 -30.34 -41.16 11.33
N GLU A 6 -30.51 -39.89 10.99
CA GLU A 6 -29.44 -39.02 10.55
C GLU A 6 -28.56 -38.72 11.77
N THR A 7 -27.50 -39.50 11.94
CA THR A 7 -26.53 -39.31 13.02
C THR A 7 -25.85 -37.96 12.82
N ALA A 8 -26.02 -37.05 13.80
CA ALA A 8 -25.35 -35.76 13.82
C ALA A 8 -23.82 -35.95 13.65
N PRO A 9 -23.14 -35.14 12.81
CA PRO A 9 -21.72 -35.31 12.55
C PRO A 9 -20.91 -35.13 13.84
N GLU A 10 -20.01 -36.06 14.13
CA GLU A 10 -19.16 -36.00 15.32
C GLU A 10 -18.36 -34.70 15.36
N PRO A 11 -18.26 -34.02 16.52
CA PRO A 11 -17.61 -32.72 16.65
C PRO A 11 -16.13 -32.72 16.21
N GLY A 12 -15.45 -33.88 16.25
CA GLY A 12 -14.08 -34.05 15.76
C GLY A 12 -13.94 -33.97 14.23
N ALA A 13 -14.87 -34.58 13.48
CA ALA A 13 -14.83 -34.59 12.02
C ALA A 13 -15.06 -33.19 11.40
N ALA A 14 -15.86 -32.36 12.09
CA ALA A 14 -16.09 -30.97 11.69
C ALA A 14 -14.83 -30.10 11.88
N LEU A 15 -14.09 -30.30 12.97
CA LEU A 15 -12.80 -29.63 13.21
C LEU A 15 -11.75 -30.09 12.19
N GLU A 16 -11.58 -31.40 11.98
CA GLU A 16 -10.57 -31.93 11.06
C GLU A 16 -10.82 -31.50 9.60
N SER A 17 -12.08 -31.41 9.18
CA SER A 17 -12.45 -30.86 7.87
C SER A 17 -12.19 -29.34 7.75
N ARG A 18 -12.24 -28.59 8.86
CA ARG A 18 -11.88 -27.16 8.91
C ARG A 18 -10.36 -26.99 8.86
N TRP A 19 -9.60 -27.76 9.63
CA TRP A 19 -8.14 -27.76 9.62
C TRP A 19 -7.58 -28.14 8.25
N ARG A 20 -8.08 -29.22 7.62
CA ARG A 20 -7.70 -29.58 6.25
C ARG A 20 -8.04 -28.47 5.24
N ARG A 21 -9.19 -27.79 5.38
CA ARG A 21 -9.55 -26.66 4.51
C ARG A 21 -8.65 -25.43 4.69
N VAL A 22 -8.13 -25.19 5.88
CA VAL A 22 -7.21 -24.08 6.19
C VAL A 22 -5.79 -24.39 5.70
N VAL A 23 -5.27 -25.58 6.05
CA VAL A 23 -3.92 -26.03 5.67
C VAL A 23 -3.78 -26.18 4.16
N TRP A 24 -4.79 -26.74 3.49
CA TRP A 24 -4.83 -26.85 2.03
C TRP A 24 -5.50 -25.64 1.37
N SER A 25 -5.64 -24.52 2.08
CA SER A 25 -6.10 -23.31 1.43
C SER A 25 -5.05 -22.87 0.40
N PRO A 26 -5.47 -22.53 -0.82
CA PRO A 26 -4.54 -22.03 -1.84
C PRO A 26 -3.60 -20.89 -1.41
N SER A 27 -3.97 -20.11 -0.38
CA SER A 27 -3.10 -19.11 0.22
C SER A 27 -1.92 -19.73 0.99
N VAL A 28 -2.16 -20.78 1.79
CA VAL A 28 -1.10 -21.52 2.50
C VAL A 28 -0.20 -22.25 1.51
N VAL A 29 -0.78 -22.86 0.46
CA VAL A 29 -0.01 -23.52 -0.60
C VAL A 29 0.84 -22.52 -1.37
N ALA A 30 0.32 -21.32 -1.66
CA ALA A 30 1.07 -20.26 -2.32
C ALA A 30 2.24 -19.76 -1.45
N VAL A 31 2.01 -19.55 -0.15
CA VAL A 31 3.05 -19.13 0.79
C VAL A 31 4.11 -20.21 0.94
N ALA A 32 3.72 -21.47 1.12
CA ALA A 32 4.65 -22.60 1.21
C ALA A 32 5.46 -22.79 -0.08
N GLY A 33 4.81 -22.69 -1.25
CA GLY A 33 5.48 -22.76 -2.55
C GLY A 33 6.47 -21.62 -2.75
N ALA A 34 6.10 -20.40 -2.34
CA ALA A 34 7.01 -19.27 -2.37
C ALA A 34 8.21 -19.45 -1.42
N LEU A 35 7.98 -19.87 -0.17
CA LEU A 35 9.06 -20.16 0.78
C LEU A 35 10.00 -21.25 0.26
N LEU A 36 9.47 -22.33 -0.32
CA LEU A 36 10.27 -23.40 -0.90
C LEU A 36 11.12 -22.88 -2.07
N LEU A 37 10.53 -22.10 -2.97
CA LEU A 37 11.26 -21.48 -4.07
C LEU A 37 12.33 -20.51 -3.56
N THR A 38 12.04 -19.73 -2.53
CA THR A 38 13.00 -18.87 -1.84
C THR A 38 14.17 -19.68 -1.26
N THR A 39 13.89 -20.79 -0.57
CA THR A 39 14.92 -21.69 -0.03
C THR A 39 15.80 -22.22 -1.16
N LEU A 40 15.22 -22.66 -2.28
CA LEU A 40 15.97 -23.16 -3.43
C LEU A 40 16.88 -22.08 -4.03
N VAL A 41 16.40 -20.85 -4.16
CA VAL A 41 17.19 -19.72 -4.64
C VAL A 41 18.32 -19.38 -3.68
N MET A 42 18.07 -19.37 -2.37
CA MET A 42 19.11 -19.15 -1.35
C MET A 42 20.23 -20.20 -1.46
N LEU A 43 19.86 -21.48 -1.57
CA LEU A 43 20.82 -22.57 -1.73
C LEU A 43 21.61 -22.43 -3.04
N ALA A 44 20.98 -22.01 -4.14
CA ALA A 44 21.65 -21.79 -5.43
C ALA A 44 22.67 -20.64 -5.39
N VAL A 45 22.45 -19.63 -4.53
CA VAL A 45 23.35 -18.48 -4.33
C VAL A 45 24.40 -18.77 -3.23
N GLY A 46 24.33 -19.93 -2.56
CA GLY A 46 25.25 -20.31 -1.50
C GLY A 46 24.92 -19.70 -0.13
N VAL A 47 23.69 -19.22 0.06
CA VAL A 47 23.19 -18.68 1.33
C VAL A 47 22.55 -19.80 2.15
N ASP A 48 22.94 -19.92 3.42
CA ASP A 48 22.33 -20.88 4.35
C ASP A 48 20.90 -20.44 4.76
N PRO A 49 19.84 -21.20 4.41
CA PRO A 49 18.47 -20.88 4.80
C PRO A 49 18.26 -20.88 6.32
N PHE A 50 19.03 -21.68 7.07
CA PHE A 50 18.93 -21.75 8.53
C PHE A 50 19.45 -20.49 9.21
N LEU A 51 20.31 -19.71 8.55
CA LEU A 51 20.71 -18.37 8.99
C LEU A 51 19.75 -17.30 8.47
N ALA A 52 19.30 -17.44 7.22
CA ALA A 52 18.48 -16.45 6.54
C ALA A 52 17.08 -16.28 7.15
N TYR A 53 16.35 -17.36 7.44
CA TYR A 53 14.98 -17.26 7.95
C TYR A 53 14.89 -16.66 9.37
N PRO A 54 15.75 -17.03 10.34
CA PRO A 54 15.80 -16.35 11.62
C PRO A 54 16.21 -14.88 11.51
N ALA A 55 17.17 -14.54 10.62
CA ALA A 55 17.56 -13.16 10.37
C ALA A 55 16.41 -12.33 9.78
N LEU A 56 15.55 -12.93 8.94
CA LEU A 56 14.33 -12.30 8.44
C LEU A 56 13.40 -11.92 9.58
N VAL A 57 13.11 -12.88 10.47
CA VAL A 57 12.19 -12.66 11.59
C VAL A 57 12.77 -11.66 12.57
N ARG A 58 14.07 -11.77 12.91
CA ARG A 58 14.73 -10.83 13.82
C ARG A 58 14.76 -9.42 13.24
N GLY A 59 15.19 -9.29 11.98
CA GLY A 59 15.27 -8.02 11.28
C GLY A 59 13.93 -7.31 11.07
N ALA A 60 12.81 -8.03 11.16
CA ALA A 60 11.48 -7.44 11.08
C ALA A 60 10.83 -7.19 12.46
N LEU A 61 10.96 -8.10 13.41
CA LEU A 61 10.11 -8.15 14.60
C LEU A 61 10.87 -8.14 15.94
N MET A 62 12.13 -8.56 15.97
CA MET A 62 12.90 -8.66 17.21
C MET A 62 13.91 -7.52 17.33
N ASP A 63 14.59 -7.44 18.48
CA ASP A 63 15.72 -6.53 18.71
C ASP A 63 15.41 -5.04 18.46
N GLY A 64 14.16 -4.63 18.71
CA GLY A 64 13.68 -3.25 18.50
C GLY A 64 13.30 -2.92 17.04
N ASN A 65 13.46 -3.84 16.09
CA ASN A 65 13.11 -3.61 14.68
C ASN A 65 11.60 -3.52 14.43
N LEU A 66 10.75 -3.90 15.39
CA LEU A 66 9.30 -3.75 15.26
C LEU A 66 8.88 -2.31 14.97
N GLU A 67 9.54 -1.33 15.60
CA GLU A 67 9.25 0.09 15.38
C GLU A 67 9.59 0.54 13.96
N TYR A 68 10.70 0.04 13.42
CA TYR A 68 11.11 0.27 12.03
C TYR A 68 10.11 -0.35 11.05
N THR A 69 9.70 -1.59 11.30
CA THR A 69 8.67 -2.27 10.50
C THR A 69 7.33 -1.53 10.57
N LEU A 70 6.94 -1.01 11.73
CA LEU A 70 5.74 -0.19 11.88
C LEU A 70 5.85 1.13 11.11
N ALA A 71 7.03 1.78 11.13
CA ALA A 71 7.27 3.00 10.37
C ALA A 71 7.23 2.79 8.86
N ALA A 72 7.54 1.59 8.36
CA ALA A 72 7.31 1.21 6.97
C ALA A 72 5.85 0.77 6.70
N TYR A 73 5.19 0.18 7.69
CA TYR A 73 3.82 -0.33 7.56
C TYR A 73 2.80 0.79 7.37
N VAL A 74 2.93 1.87 8.16
CA VAL A 74 2.02 3.03 8.11
C VAL A 74 1.92 3.65 6.71
N PRO A 75 3.02 4.08 6.06
CA PRO A 75 2.94 4.63 4.71
C PRO A 75 2.48 3.58 3.70
N THR A 76 2.90 2.31 3.83
CA THR A 76 2.46 1.25 2.92
C THR A 76 0.94 1.02 3.02
N LEU A 77 0.37 1.05 4.22
CA LEU A 77 -1.09 0.91 4.43
C LEU A 77 -1.83 2.10 3.83
N GLY A 78 -1.35 3.31 4.06
CA GLY A 78 -1.95 4.51 3.47
C GLY A 78 -1.92 4.48 1.94
N MET A 79 -0.79 4.04 1.35
CA MET A 79 -0.68 3.82 -0.10
C MET A 79 -1.58 2.68 -0.60
N ALA A 80 -1.79 1.64 0.20
CA ALA A 80 -2.70 0.56 -0.15
C ALA A 80 -4.15 1.06 -0.22
N VAL A 81 -4.57 1.93 0.70
CA VAL A 81 -5.89 2.60 0.62
C VAL A 81 -5.95 3.54 -0.58
N ALA A 82 -4.89 4.33 -0.83
CA ALA A 82 -4.78 5.21 -1.98
C ALA A 82 -4.99 4.50 -3.32
N PHE A 83 -4.46 3.27 -3.44
CA PHE A 83 -4.64 2.43 -4.61
C PHE A 83 -5.99 1.70 -4.63
N ALA A 84 -6.45 1.23 -3.47
CA ALA A 84 -7.68 0.45 -3.37
C ALA A 84 -8.93 1.27 -3.73
N ILE A 85 -9.00 2.56 -3.38
CA ILE A 85 -10.15 3.43 -3.70
C ILE A 85 -10.47 3.46 -5.20
N PRO A 86 -9.56 3.87 -6.10
CA PRO A 86 -9.83 3.88 -7.54
C PRO A 86 -9.97 2.46 -8.10
N LEU A 87 -9.21 1.47 -7.60
CA LEU A 87 -9.31 0.10 -8.07
C LEU A 87 -10.73 -0.48 -7.90
N ARG A 88 -11.42 -0.08 -6.83
CA ARG A 88 -12.82 -0.48 -6.57
C ARG A 88 -13.80 0.05 -7.60
N ALA A 89 -13.50 1.21 -8.21
CA ALA A 89 -14.24 1.76 -9.33
C ALA A 89 -13.82 1.14 -10.68
N GLY A 90 -12.88 0.20 -10.70
CA GLY A 90 -12.29 -0.35 -11.91
C GLY A 90 -11.17 0.50 -12.50
N GLU A 91 -10.73 1.55 -11.79
CA GLU A 91 -9.69 2.48 -12.25
C GLU A 91 -8.33 2.11 -11.65
N PHE A 92 -7.33 1.88 -12.49
CA PHE A 92 -5.97 1.57 -12.03
C PHE A 92 -5.15 2.86 -11.94
N ASN A 93 -4.85 3.30 -10.71
CA ASN A 93 -3.98 4.45 -10.46
C ASN A 93 -2.54 3.97 -10.23
N LEU A 94 -1.63 4.25 -11.17
CA LEU A 94 -0.20 3.91 -11.10
C LEU A 94 0.67 5.15 -10.87
N GLY A 95 0.07 6.30 -10.57
CA GLY A 95 0.75 7.56 -10.29
C GLY A 95 1.15 7.77 -8.83
N GLY A 96 1.16 6.70 -8.02
CA GLY A 96 1.33 6.78 -6.57
C GLY A 96 2.62 7.48 -6.14
N ASP A 97 3.76 7.18 -6.79
CA ASP A 97 5.05 7.79 -6.45
C ASP A 97 5.06 9.31 -6.69
N GLY A 98 4.50 9.78 -7.81
CA GLY A 98 4.36 11.21 -8.08
C GLY A 98 3.40 11.91 -7.13
N GLN A 99 2.28 11.27 -6.79
CA GLN A 99 1.29 11.80 -5.84
C GLN A 99 1.88 11.91 -4.42
N LEU A 100 2.63 10.89 -4.01
CA LEU A 100 3.38 10.83 -2.76
C LEU A 100 4.49 11.90 -2.72
N ALA A 101 5.31 12.00 -3.76
CA ALA A 101 6.41 12.97 -3.82
C ALA A 101 5.90 14.43 -3.83
N LEU A 102 4.86 14.74 -4.63
CA LEU A 102 4.26 16.07 -4.64
C LEU A 102 3.56 16.39 -3.31
N GLY A 103 2.90 15.41 -2.68
CA GLY A 103 2.33 15.59 -1.35
C GLY A 103 3.40 15.92 -0.30
N GLY A 104 4.50 15.17 -0.31
CA GLY A 104 5.62 15.40 0.60
C GLY A 104 6.27 16.77 0.43
N ILE A 105 6.58 17.19 -0.81
CA ILE A 105 7.19 18.50 -1.04
C ILE A 105 6.22 19.66 -0.73
N ALA A 106 4.92 19.47 -0.95
CA ALA A 106 3.90 20.45 -0.58
C ALA A 106 3.80 20.59 0.95
N ALA A 107 3.85 19.48 1.69
CA ALA A 107 3.93 19.53 3.15
C ALA A 107 5.18 20.29 3.62
N ALA A 108 6.35 19.99 3.06
CA ALA A 108 7.59 20.70 3.40
C ALA A 108 7.48 22.21 3.12
N ALA A 109 6.99 22.58 1.94
CA ALA A 109 6.83 23.98 1.55
C ALA A 109 5.90 24.75 2.51
N LEU A 110 4.75 24.17 2.86
CA LEU A 110 3.80 24.77 3.78
C LEU A 110 4.32 24.84 5.21
N ALA A 111 5.00 23.79 5.69
CA ALA A 111 5.61 23.79 7.01
C ALA A 111 6.68 24.88 7.14
N LEU A 112 7.47 25.12 6.09
CA LEU A 112 8.52 26.15 6.08
C LEU A 112 7.97 27.58 5.97
N HIS A 113 6.91 27.82 5.18
CA HIS A 113 6.48 29.17 4.83
C HIS A 113 5.21 29.65 5.54
N ALA A 114 4.26 28.75 5.80
CA ALA A 114 3.00 29.12 6.45
C ALA A 114 3.10 29.08 7.98
N GLY A 115 4.06 28.33 8.52
CA GLY A 115 4.18 28.06 9.95
C GLY A 115 2.97 27.31 10.52
N GLY A 116 2.93 27.15 11.84
CA GLY A 116 1.82 26.50 12.54
C GLY A 116 1.95 24.98 12.66
N SER A 117 0.83 24.34 13.04
CA SER A 117 0.76 22.91 13.31
C SER A 117 0.87 22.06 12.04
N PHE A 118 1.23 20.77 12.19
CA PHE A 118 1.27 19.75 11.15
C PHE A 118 -0.03 19.58 10.32
N VAL A 119 -1.17 20.08 10.80
CA VAL A 119 -2.48 19.95 10.13
C VAL A 119 -2.51 20.63 8.75
N LEU A 120 -2.06 21.88 8.65
CA LEU A 120 -2.10 22.63 7.38
C LEU A 120 -1.18 22.00 6.30
N PRO A 121 0.07 21.63 6.62
CA PRO A 121 0.93 20.84 5.74
C PRO A 121 0.27 19.54 5.27
N LEU A 122 -0.42 18.78 6.15
CA LEU A 122 -1.10 17.53 5.74
C LEU A 122 -2.28 17.78 4.80
N ILE A 123 -3.06 18.83 5.04
CA ILE A 123 -4.15 19.22 4.12
C ILE A 123 -3.57 19.58 2.76
N GLY A 124 -2.51 20.39 2.72
CA GLY A 124 -1.83 20.74 1.48
C GLY A 124 -1.23 19.54 0.75
N ALA A 125 -0.66 18.59 1.49
CA ALA A 125 -0.14 17.34 0.94
C ALA A 125 -1.23 16.50 0.27
N ALA A 126 -2.37 16.34 0.96
CA ALA A 126 -3.53 15.66 0.41
C ALA A 126 -4.06 16.38 -0.84
N LEU A 127 -4.19 17.71 -0.81
CA LEU A 127 -4.63 18.48 -1.96
C LEU A 127 -3.66 18.37 -3.15
N ALA A 128 -2.35 18.41 -2.92
CA ALA A 128 -1.36 18.26 -3.99
C ALA A 128 -1.47 16.89 -4.69
N GLY A 129 -1.58 15.80 -3.92
CA GLY A 129 -1.80 14.47 -4.48
C GLY A 129 -3.16 14.34 -5.20
N ALA A 130 -4.21 14.91 -4.62
CA ALA A 130 -5.54 14.94 -5.23
C ALA A 130 -5.57 15.72 -6.55
N LEU A 131 -4.86 16.85 -6.63
CA LEU A 131 -4.73 17.67 -7.82
C LEU A 131 -4.00 16.89 -8.92
N LEU A 132 -2.88 16.23 -8.62
CA LEU A 132 -2.15 15.43 -9.62
C LEU A 132 -3.01 14.29 -10.18
N ALA A 133 -3.68 13.53 -9.31
CA ALA A 133 -4.60 12.49 -9.75
C ALA A 133 -5.82 13.08 -10.48
N GLY A 134 -6.28 14.25 -10.04
CA GLY A 134 -7.35 15.04 -10.64
C GLY A 134 -7.02 15.53 -12.05
N VAL A 135 -5.75 15.76 -12.40
CA VAL A 135 -5.32 16.02 -13.78
C VAL A 135 -5.51 14.78 -14.66
N SER A 136 -5.32 13.58 -14.12
CA SER A 136 -5.54 12.33 -14.85
C SER A 136 -7.03 12.04 -15.09
N ALA A 137 -7.90 12.53 -14.22
CA ALA A 137 -9.34 12.29 -14.30
C ALA A 137 -10.03 12.79 -15.59
N PRO A 138 -9.86 14.04 -16.08
CA PRO A 138 -10.44 14.47 -17.35
C PRO A 138 -9.80 13.77 -18.55
N LEU A 139 -8.50 13.45 -18.49
CA LEU A 139 -7.83 12.66 -19.53
C LEU A 139 -8.50 11.30 -19.68
N HIS A 140 -8.83 10.67 -18.55
CA HIS A 140 -9.53 9.39 -18.53
C HIS A 140 -10.98 9.49 -18.98
N THR A 141 -11.72 10.42 -18.39
CA THR A 141 -13.18 10.45 -18.51
C THR A 141 -13.69 11.19 -19.74
N ARG A 142 -12.90 12.09 -20.32
CA ARG A 142 -13.27 12.89 -21.50
C ARG A 142 -12.48 12.53 -22.74
N LEU A 143 -11.18 12.27 -22.60
CA LEU A 143 -10.29 11.97 -23.74
C LEU A 143 -10.10 10.47 -23.99
N GLY A 144 -10.67 9.60 -23.15
CA GLY A 144 -10.60 8.15 -23.32
C GLY A 144 -9.21 7.56 -23.07
N ILE A 145 -8.29 8.31 -22.47
CA ILE A 145 -6.95 7.83 -22.14
C ILE A 145 -7.06 6.87 -20.95
N PRO A 146 -6.55 5.64 -21.02
CA PRO A 146 -6.62 4.72 -19.89
C PRO A 146 -6.01 5.34 -18.63
N ALA A 147 -6.71 5.28 -17.47
CA ALA A 147 -6.27 5.92 -16.23
C ALA A 147 -4.89 5.42 -15.78
N ILE A 148 -4.58 4.15 -16.04
CA ILE A 148 -3.28 3.55 -15.78
C ILE A 148 -2.15 4.26 -16.53
N VAL A 149 -2.38 4.67 -17.78
CA VAL A 149 -1.37 5.33 -18.62
C VAL A 149 -1.21 6.78 -18.19
N SER A 150 -2.30 7.52 -18.02
CA SER A 150 -2.22 8.94 -17.64
C SER A 150 -1.59 9.14 -16.26
N THR A 151 -1.98 8.33 -15.27
CA THR A 151 -1.41 8.41 -13.92
C THR A 151 0.06 7.99 -13.88
N LEU A 152 0.45 6.93 -14.60
CA LEU A 152 1.84 6.50 -14.70
C LEU A 152 2.73 7.56 -15.35
N LEU A 153 2.30 8.12 -16.49
CA LEU A 153 3.08 9.11 -17.23
C LEU A 153 3.22 10.43 -16.48
N LEU A 154 2.20 10.84 -15.71
CA LEU A 154 2.27 12.05 -14.88
C LEU A 154 3.10 11.84 -13.59
N SER A 155 3.34 10.60 -13.20
CA SER A 155 4.12 10.27 -12.00
C SER A 155 5.57 10.76 -12.10
N ALA A 156 6.26 10.45 -13.20
CA ALA A 156 7.68 10.80 -13.34
C ALA A 156 7.94 12.32 -13.37
N PRO A 157 7.20 13.13 -14.15
CA PRO A 157 7.31 14.60 -14.08
C PRO A 157 7.01 15.16 -12.69
N ALA A 158 6.05 14.58 -11.97
CA ALA A 158 5.71 14.98 -10.61
C ALA A 158 6.85 14.72 -9.61
N VAL A 159 7.50 13.55 -9.68
CA VAL A 159 8.70 13.24 -8.89
C VAL A 159 9.85 14.20 -9.25
N SER A 160 10.08 14.44 -10.55
CA SER A 160 11.12 15.38 -11.01
C SER A 160 10.85 16.82 -10.56
N LEU A 161 9.59 17.24 -10.53
CA LEU A 161 9.20 18.56 -10.01
C LEU A 161 9.47 18.66 -8.49
N ALA A 162 9.11 17.63 -7.72
CA ALA A 162 9.43 17.59 -6.29
C ALA A 162 10.96 17.65 -6.04
N SER A 163 11.74 16.90 -6.84
CA SER A 163 13.20 16.93 -6.81
C SER A 163 13.75 18.32 -7.15
N TYR A 164 13.25 18.97 -8.21
CA TYR A 164 13.61 20.34 -8.57
C TYR A 164 13.32 21.31 -7.42
N LEU A 165 12.15 21.21 -6.81
CA LEU A 165 11.76 22.08 -5.69
C LEU A 165 12.68 21.89 -4.47
N ALA A 166 13.07 20.65 -4.17
CA ALA A 166 14.01 20.34 -3.09
C ALA A 166 15.46 20.77 -3.39
N ARG A 167 15.84 20.91 -4.68
CA ARG A 167 17.19 21.28 -5.13
C ARG A 167 17.41 22.77 -5.29
N PHE A 168 16.36 23.54 -5.61
CA PHE A 168 16.51 24.99 -5.82
C PHE A 168 15.67 25.82 -4.83
N PRO A 169 14.34 25.96 -4.97
CA PRO A 169 13.60 26.98 -4.22
C PRO A 169 13.47 26.66 -2.73
N LEU A 170 13.47 25.37 -2.35
CA LEU A 170 13.35 24.91 -0.98
C LEU A 170 14.65 24.28 -0.44
N ALA A 171 15.78 24.49 -1.12
CA ALA A 171 17.02 23.79 -0.80
C ALA A 171 17.67 24.27 0.50
N GLU A 172 18.18 23.32 1.28
CA GLU A 172 19.09 23.60 2.38
C GLU A 172 20.48 23.96 1.83
N ARG A 173 20.86 25.24 1.94
CA ARG A 173 22.15 25.73 1.45
C ARG A 173 23.30 25.16 2.28
N GLY A 174 24.39 24.78 1.59
CA GLY A 174 25.61 24.29 2.24
C GLY A 174 25.66 22.78 2.47
N THR A 175 24.66 22.03 1.99
CA THR A 175 24.68 20.56 2.00
C THR A 175 24.89 20.01 0.58
N GLY A 176 25.58 18.86 0.47
CA GLY A 176 25.74 18.15 -0.82
C GLY A 176 24.51 17.31 -1.22
N LEU A 177 23.48 17.27 -0.36
CA LEU A 177 22.27 16.49 -0.55
C LEU A 177 21.14 17.40 -1.05
N ALA A 178 20.33 16.89 -1.97
CA ALA A 178 19.12 17.55 -2.41
C ALA A 178 18.03 17.37 -1.34
N GLN A 179 17.91 18.33 -0.42
CA GLN A 179 16.96 18.26 0.68
C GLN A 179 16.48 19.65 1.11
N THR A 180 15.35 19.68 1.79
CA THR A 180 14.85 20.89 2.45
C THR A 180 15.53 21.13 3.79
N PRO A 181 15.53 22.37 4.30
CA PRO A 181 15.89 22.63 5.69
C PRO A 181 15.05 21.78 6.65
N LEU A 182 15.55 21.61 7.88
CA LEU A 182 14.77 21.01 8.95
C LEU A 182 13.48 21.80 9.14
N LEU A 183 12.36 21.09 9.17
CA LEU A 183 11.05 21.70 9.38
C LEU A 183 10.93 22.24 10.81
N PRO A 184 10.14 23.31 11.04
CA PRO A 184 9.91 23.84 12.38
C PRO A 184 9.26 22.79 13.30
N ASP A 185 9.62 22.79 14.59
CA ASP A 185 9.14 21.81 15.58
C ASP A 185 7.62 21.74 15.69
N ALA A 186 6.92 22.86 15.50
CA ALA A 186 5.46 22.92 15.50
C ALA A 186 4.80 22.08 14.39
N ALA A 187 5.53 21.85 13.28
CA ALA A 187 5.06 21.06 12.15
C ALA A 187 5.41 19.56 12.29
N HIS A 188 6.21 19.18 13.30
CA HIS A 188 6.58 17.78 13.50
C HIS A 188 5.37 16.96 13.93
N LEU A 189 5.27 15.73 13.41
CA LEU A 189 4.29 14.79 13.91
C LEU A 189 4.66 14.37 15.33
N PRO A 190 3.72 14.46 16.29
CA PRO A 190 3.94 13.95 17.64
C PRO A 190 4.32 12.47 17.62
N ALA A 191 5.40 12.14 18.33
CA ALA A 191 5.81 10.76 18.59
C ALA A 191 4.76 10.04 19.45
N LEU A 192 4.59 8.74 19.21
CA LEU A 192 3.71 7.89 20.00
C LEU A 192 4.57 7.06 20.96
N GLY A 193 4.47 7.37 22.26
CA GLY A 193 5.31 6.77 23.28
C GLY A 193 6.75 7.29 23.23
N SER A 194 7.73 6.41 23.43
CA SER A 194 9.16 6.75 23.42
C SER A 194 9.85 6.56 22.06
N SER A 195 9.14 6.07 21.05
CA SER A 195 9.71 5.79 19.72
C SER A 195 9.80 7.06 18.87
N THR A 196 10.93 7.26 18.20
CA THR A 196 11.08 8.31 17.17
C THR A 196 10.42 7.93 15.84
N TYR A 197 10.21 6.63 15.60
CA TYR A 197 9.73 6.10 14.32
C TYR A 197 8.20 5.96 14.26
N VAL A 198 7.57 5.65 15.40
CA VAL A 198 6.12 5.54 15.49
C VAL A 198 5.54 6.88 15.92
N THR A 199 4.81 7.53 15.02
CA THR A 199 4.16 8.83 15.28
C THR A 199 2.63 8.69 15.28
N ILE A 200 1.93 9.82 15.48
CA ILE A 200 0.47 9.90 15.29
C ILE A 200 -0.01 9.48 13.89
N ALA A 201 0.90 9.32 12.92
CA ALA A 201 0.59 8.75 11.61
C ALA A 201 -0.04 7.35 11.70
N LEU A 202 0.39 6.51 12.65
CA LEU A 202 -0.17 5.16 12.82
C LEU A 202 -1.68 5.17 13.14
N PRO A 203 -2.13 5.81 14.24
CA PRO A 203 -3.56 5.87 14.55
C PRO A 203 -4.33 6.65 13.48
N LEU A 204 -3.74 7.69 12.87
CA LEU A 204 -4.40 8.44 11.80
C LEU A 204 -4.70 7.57 10.57
N VAL A 205 -3.69 6.88 10.04
CA VAL A 205 -3.88 5.98 8.87
C VAL A 205 -4.80 4.82 9.22
N ALA A 206 -4.71 4.26 10.44
CA ALA A 206 -5.62 3.22 10.89
C ALA A 206 -7.08 3.71 10.91
N VAL A 207 -7.35 4.89 11.49
CA VAL A 207 -8.69 5.48 11.51
C VAL A 207 -9.19 5.76 10.10
N LEU A 208 -8.37 6.37 9.23
CA LEU A 208 -8.75 6.62 7.84
C LEU A 208 -9.05 5.33 7.06
N THR A 209 -8.28 4.27 7.32
CA THR A 209 -8.52 2.94 6.74
C THR A 209 -9.86 2.39 7.20
N VAL A 210 -10.17 2.45 8.50
CA VAL A 210 -11.45 1.99 9.06
C VAL A 210 -12.61 2.80 8.50
N LEU A 211 -12.48 4.13 8.44
CA LEU A 211 -13.49 5.01 7.85
C LEU A 211 -13.73 4.68 6.37
N TRP A 212 -12.68 4.42 5.60
CA TRP A 212 -12.82 3.97 4.22
C TRP A 212 -13.51 2.60 4.11
N LEU A 213 -13.15 1.62 4.96
CA LEU A 213 -13.80 0.31 4.98
C LEU A 213 -15.30 0.43 5.29
N LEU A 214 -15.66 1.28 6.26
CA LEU A 214 -17.05 1.53 6.61
C LEU A 214 -17.78 2.27 5.49
N ALA A 215 -17.15 3.30 4.92
CA ALA A 215 -17.69 4.10 3.83
C ALA A 215 -17.98 3.20 2.64
N ASP A 216 -17.04 2.36 2.24
CA ASP A 216 -17.30 1.39 1.20
C ASP A 216 -18.45 0.47 1.60
N ALA A 217 -18.37 -0.26 2.72
CA ALA A 217 -19.33 -1.31 3.02
C ALA A 217 -20.77 -0.81 3.23
N ARG A 218 -20.96 0.42 3.74
CA ARG A 218 -22.25 0.88 4.28
C ARG A 218 -22.83 2.14 3.65
N THR A 219 -22.13 2.82 2.74
CA THR A 219 -22.62 4.10 2.19
C THR A 219 -23.05 4.00 0.73
N VAL A 220 -23.88 4.97 0.30
CA VAL A 220 -24.34 5.11 -1.09
C VAL A 220 -23.15 5.30 -2.06
N PRO A 221 -22.19 6.21 -1.82
CA PRO A 221 -20.99 6.31 -2.67
C PRO A 221 -20.23 4.99 -2.76
N GLY A 222 -20.09 4.26 -1.64
CA GLY A 222 -19.46 2.93 -1.63
C GLY A 222 -20.17 1.93 -2.53
N TYR A 223 -21.50 1.90 -2.50
CA TYR A 223 -22.32 1.07 -3.40
C TYR A 223 -22.12 1.47 -4.87
N GLU A 224 -22.18 2.76 -5.20
CA GLU A 224 -22.00 3.25 -6.57
C GLU A 224 -20.60 2.91 -7.12
N ILE A 225 -19.56 3.01 -6.29
CA ILE A 225 -18.19 2.66 -6.66
C ILE A 225 -18.09 1.18 -7.03
N ARG A 226 -18.66 0.29 -6.21
CA ARG A 226 -18.68 -1.15 -6.50
C ARG A 226 -19.50 -1.48 -7.74
N ALA A 227 -20.64 -0.82 -7.93
CA ALA A 227 -21.45 -0.99 -9.13
C ALA A 227 -20.68 -0.59 -10.40
N LEU A 228 -19.98 0.54 -10.34
CA LEU A 228 -19.11 1.02 -11.41
C LEU A 228 -17.98 0.02 -11.71
N GLY A 229 -17.25 -0.45 -10.70
CA GLY A 229 -16.17 -1.42 -10.88
C GLY A 229 -16.62 -2.80 -11.36
N ALA A 230 -17.87 -3.19 -11.08
CA ALA A 230 -18.43 -4.46 -11.56
C ALA A 230 -18.84 -4.40 -13.04
N ASN A 231 -19.58 -3.36 -13.44
CA ASN A 231 -19.94 -3.13 -14.84
C ASN A 231 -20.30 -1.65 -15.08
N ARG A 232 -19.49 -1.00 -15.92
CA ARG A 232 -19.61 0.42 -16.25
C ARG A 232 -20.93 0.77 -16.97
N GLU A 233 -21.40 -0.10 -17.88
CA GLU A 233 -22.68 0.10 -18.58
C GLU A 233 -23.87 -0.07 -17.65
N PHE A 234 -23.84 -1.10 -16.80
CA PHE A 234 -24.90 -1.35 -15.82
C PHE A 234 -25.02 -0.18 -14.82
N ALA A 235 -23.89 0.31 -14.31
CA ALA A 235 -23.87 1.47 -13.42
C ALA A 235 -24.46 2.72 -14.10
N ARG A 236 -24.13 2.94 -15.38
CA ARG A 236 -24.68 4.05 -16.17
C ARG A 236 -26.18 3.92 -16.37
N TYR A 237 -26.67 2.72 -16.68
CA TYR A 237 -28.10 2.45 -16.82
C TYR A 237 -28.86 2.66 -15.49
N GLY A 238 -28.23 2.32 -14.37
CA GLY A 238 -28.74 2.58 -13.02
C GLY A 238 -28.69 4.04 -12.56
N GLY A 239 -28.30 4.98 -13.43
CA GLY A 239 -28.28 6.43 -13.13
C GLY A 239 -27.00 6.95 -12.48
N VAL A 240 -25.97 6.10 -12.30
CA VAL A 240 -24.68 6.54 -11.72
C VAL A 240 -23.96 7.46 -12.69
N ARG A 241 -23.45 8.59 -12.17
CA ARG A 241 -22.60 9.52 -12.94
C ARG A 241 -21.18 8.98 -13.05
N VAL A 242 -21.01 7.93 -13.85
CA VAL A 242 -19.77 7.16 -14.04
C VAL A 242 -18.52 8.03 -14.14
N ASN A 243 -18.52 9.02 -15.05
CA ASN A 243 -17.34 9.86 -15.27
C ASN A 243 -17.00 10.73 -14.05
N ARG A 244 -18.02 11.25 -13.34
CA ARG A 244 -17.80 12.02 -12.11
C ARG A 244 -17.24 11.10 -11.02
N LEU A 245 -17.78 9.89 -10.90
CA LEU A 245 -17.37 8.96 -9.86
C LEU A 245 -15.95 8.43 -10.08
N ALA A 246 -15.58 8.11 -11.32
CA ALA A 246 -14.21 7.77 -11.70
C ALA A 246 -13.23 8.91 -11.37
N ALA A 247 -13.60 10.17 -11.68
CA ALA A 247 -12.79 11.33 -11.36
C ALA A 247 -12.60 11.52 -9.85
N VAL A 248 -13.67 11.40 -9.07
CA VAL A 248 -13.65 11.55 -7.61
C VAL A 248 -12.83 10.45 -6.94
N THR A 249 -12.94 9.21 -7.41
CA THR A 249 -12.19 8.07 -6.84
C THR A 249 -10.70 8.15 -7.15
N LEU A 250 -10.31 8.59 -8.35
CA LEU A 250 -8.91 8.90 -8.68
C LEU A 250 -8.38 10.02 -7.79
N ALA A 251 -9.10 11.14 -7.69
CA ALA A 251 -8.69 12.27 -6.84
C ALA A 251 -8.59 11.88 -5.36
N ALA A 252 -9.53 11.08 -4.85
CA ALA A 252 -9.49 10.56 -3.48
C ALA A 252 -8.29 9.65 -3.24
N GLY A 253 -7.99 8.75 -4.19
CA GLY A 253 -6.77 7.93 -4.13
C GLY A 253 -5.50 8.80 -4.10
N GLY A 254 -5.43 9.80 -4.98
CA GLY A 254 -4.35 10.79 -4.98
C GLY A 254 -4.24 11.58 -3.67
N ALA A 255 -5.38 11.93 -3.05
CA ALA A 255 -5.39 12.62 -1.77
C ALA A 255 -4.75 11.78 -0.66
N PHE A 256 -5.07 10.48 -0.62
CA PHE A 256 -4.44 9.55 0.33
C PHE A 256 -2.94 9.40 0.06
N ALA A 257 -2.53 9.25 -1.20
CA ALA A 257 -1.11 9.14 -1.54
C ALA A 257 -0.32 10.41 -1.16
N GLY A 258 -0.89 11.58 -1.45
CA GLY A 258 -0.29 12.86 -1.07
C GLY A 258 -0.22 13.04 0.45
N LEU A 259 -1.28 12.68 1.17
CA LEU A 259 -1.30 12.68 2.65
C LEU A 259 -0.19 11.80 3.23
N VAL A 260 0.02 10.60 2.68
CA VAL A 260 1.11 9.71 3.10
C VAL A 260 2.47 10.36 2.86
N GLY A 261 2.67 11.01 1.71
CA GLY A 261 3.89 11.78 1.45
C GLY A 261 4.14 12.86 2.51
N GLY A 262 3.09 13.58 2.90
CA GLY A 262 3.15 14.54 4.01
C GLY A 262 3.49 13.87 5.35
N LEU A 263 2.90 12.73 5.67
CA LEU A 263 3.19 12.01 6.91
C LEU A 263 4.65 11.56 7.01
N ILE A 264 5.26 11.15 5.90
CA ILE A 264 6.68 10.77 5.87
C ILE A 264 7.57 11.99 6.13
N VAL A 265 7.28 13.12 5.48
CA VAL A 265 8.09 14.34 5.55
C VAL A 265 8.00 15.05 6.90
N LEU A 266 6.82 15.04 7.52
CA LEU A 266 6.57 15.63 8.84
C LEU A 266 6.96 14.68 9.99
N GLY A 267 7.22 13.40 9.70
CA GLY A 267 7.87 12.46 10.61
C GLY A 267 9.39 12.53 10.48
N ALA A 268 10.14 11.77 11.28
CA ALA A 268 11.59 11.72 11.20
C ALA A 268 12.05 11.32 9.78
N PRO A 269 12.94 12.09 9.10
CA PRO A 269 13.89 13.07 9.65
C PRO A 269 13.44 14.56 9.67
N TYR A 270 12.15 14.83 9.58
CA TYR A 270 11.53 16.17 9.59
C TYR A 270 12.03 17.09 8.48
N ARG A 271 12.17 16.52 7.28
CA ARG A 271 12.58 17.21 6.07
C ARG A 271 12.23 16.35 4.85
N PHE A 272 12.09 16.99 3.71
CA PHE A 272 12.03 16.27 2.44
C PHE A 272 13.45 16.02 1.94
N VAL A 273 13.77 14.75 1.67
CA VAL A 273 15.03 14.32 1.04
C VAL A 273 14.70 13.73 -0.31
N ASP A 274 15.38 14.20 -1.35
CA ASP A 274 15.15 13.73 -2.72
C ASP A 274 15.40 12.21 -2.83
N GLY A 275 14.47 11.50 -3.48
CA GLY A 275 14.48 10.05 -3.61
C GLY A 275 14.11 9.24 -2.36
N ALA A 276 14.09 9.84 -1.16
CA ALA A 276 13.82 9.09 0.09
C ALA A 276 12.37 8.58 0.20
N LEU A 277 11.42 9.24 -0.46
CA LEU A 277 10.01 8.83 -0.47
C LEU A 277 9.73 7.69 -1.46
N THR A 278 10.47 7.63 -2.57
CA THR A 278 10.23 6.66 -3.65
C THR A 278 11.13 5.42 -3.57
N ALA A 279 12.37 5.57 -3.08
CA ALA A 279 13.32 4.47 -2.95
C ALA A 279 12.83 3.28 -2.11
N PRO A 280 12.08 3.46 -1.00
CA PRO A 280 11.54 2.34 -0.23
C PRO A 280 10.47 1.52 -0.96
N GLY A 281 9.94 1.99 -2.09
CA GLY A 281 8.99 1.21 -2.90
C GLY A 281 7.60 1.01 -2.27
N TYR A 282 7.17 1.90 -1.35
CA TYR A 282 5.87 1.81 -0.66
C TYR A 282 4.70 1.61 -1.63
N THR A 283 4.71 2.30 -2.77
CA THR A 283 3.67 2.21 -3.81
C THR A 283 3.53 0.80 -4.36
N PHE A 284 4.63 0.15 -4.74
CA PHE A 284 4.58 -1.19 -5.34
C PHE A 284 4.24 -2.27 -4.31
N THR A 285 4.79 -2.16 -3.08
CA THR A 285 4.42 -3.04 -1.97
C THR A 285 2.93 -2.90 -1.62
N ALA A 286 2.38 -1.68 -1.66
CA ALA A 286 0.97 -1.42 -1.45
C ALA A 286 0.08 -2.01 -2.57
N ILE A 287 0.44 -1.81 -3.84
CA ILE A 287 -0.28 -2.40 -4.98
C ILE A 287 -0.30 -3.92 -4.84
N ALA A 288 0.85 -4.53 -4.56
CA ALA A 288 0.97 -5.94 -4.30
C ALA A 288 0.04 -6.42 -3.18
N ALA A 289 -0.01 -5.70 -2.05
CA ALA A 289 -0.88 -6.03 -0.92
C ALA A 289 -2.37 -5.96 -1.28
N VAL A 290 -2.78 -4.96 -2.06
CA VAL A 290 -4.18 -4.82 -2.50
C VAL A 290 -4.57 -5.93 -3.48
N LEU A 291 -3.68 -6.30 -4.39
CA LEU A 291 -3.90 -7.43 -5.29
C LEU A 291 -3.94 -8.76 -4.51
N LEU A 292 -3.08 -8.91 -3.50
CA LEU A 292 -3.07 -10.05 -2.59
C LEU A 292 -4.38 -10.19 -1.81
N ALA A 293 -4.98 -9.06 -1.41
CA ALA A 293 -6.29 -9.02 -0.77
C ALA A 293 -7.43 -9.48 -1.70
N ALA A 294 -7.19 -9.65 -3.01
CA ALA A 294 -8.11 -10.25 -3.98
C ALA A 294 -9.51 -9.61 -3.98
N GLY A 295 -9.56 -8.28 -3.86
CA GLY A 295 -10.82 -7.53 -3.82
C GLY A 295 -11.58 -7.64 -2.49
N ARG A 296 -10.98 -8.19 -1.42
CA ARG A 296 -11.50 -8.19 -0.05
C ARG A 296 -10.88 -7.05 0.75
N PRO A 297 -11.61 -5.94 0.95
CA PRO A 297 -11.05 -4.73 1.56
C PRO A 297 -10.54 -4.91 2.98
N PRO A 298 -11.24 -5.64 3.88
CA PRO A 298 -10.75 -5.91 5.22
C PRO A 298 -9.46 -6.74 5.27
N ALA A 299 -9.08 -7.40 4.17
CA ALA A 299 -7.84 -8.17 4.11
C ALA A 299 -6.60 -7.30 3.80
N ILE A 300 -6.79 -6.04 3.38
CA ILE A 300 -5.69 -5.13 3.00
C ILE A 300 -4.71 -4.90 4.16
N PRO A 301 -5.13 -4.55 5.40
CA PRO A 301 -4.18 -4.35 6.49
C PRO A 301 -3.32 -5.57 6.79
N ALA A 302 -3.90 -6.77 6.76
CA ALA A 302 -3.17 -8.01 6.96
C ALA A 302 -2.18 -8.31 5.82
N ALA A 303 -2.59 -8.06 4.57
CA ALA A 303 -1.73 -8.21 3.39
C ALA A 303 -0.55 -7.23 3.42
N VAL A 304 -0.79 -5.97 3.80
CA VAL A 304 0.24 -4.95 3.98
C VAL A 304 1.22 -5.40 5.07
N ALA A 305 0.72 -5.85 6.22
CA ALA A 305 1.56 -6.29 7.34
C ALA A 305 2.50 -7.42 6.91
N LEU A 306 1.97 -8.42 6.20
CA LEU A 306 2.78 -9.52 5.67
C LEU A 306 3.90 -9.04 4.75
N LEU A 307 3.59 -8.17 3.77
CA LEU A 307 4.58 -7.72 2.80
C LEU A 307 5.59 -6.74 3.40
N THR A 308 5.18 -5.88 4.33
CA THR A 308 6.10 -4.99 5.04
C THR A 308 7.03 -5.77 5.96
N ILE A 309 6.54 -6.79 6.69
CA ILE A 309 7.39 -7.67 7.50
C ILE A 309 8.42 -8.37 6.61
N LEU A 310 8.01 -8.86 5.45
CA LEU A 310 8.93 -9.48 4.50
C LEU A 310 9.95 -8.49 3.94
N GLN A 311 9.55 -7.23 3.71
CA GLN A 311 10.43 -6.18 3.23
C GLN A 311 11.48 -5.79 4.28
N ALA A 312 11.05 -5.46 5.51
CA ALA A 312 11.93 -5.11 6.62
C ALA A 312 12.84 -6.29 7.01
N GLY A 313 12.28 -7.50 7.06
CA GLY A 313 13.03 -8.72 7.33
C GLY A 313 14.06 -9.04 6.25
N GLY A 314 13.75 -8.76 4.98
CA GLY A 314 14.70 -8.88 3.88
C GLY A 314 15.89 -7.94 4.01
N GLN A 315 15.67 -6.71 4.49
CA GLN A 315 16.77 -5.78 4.82
C GLN A 315 17.56 -6.25 6.05
N GLY A 316 16.92 -6.93 7.01
CA GLY A 316 17.61 -7.63 8.10
C GLY A 316 18.52 -8.74 7.60
N MET A 317 18.03 -9.59 6.70
CA MET A 317 18.82 -10.64 6.06
C MET A 317 20.01 -10.08 5.26
N GLU A 318 19.83 -8.95 4.59
CA GLU A 318 20.92 -8.28 3.87
C GLU A 318 22.04 -7.85 4.82
N ARG A 319 21.67 -7.31 5.99
CA ARG A 319 22.63 -6.86 7.02
C ARG A 319 23.33 -8.02 7.72
N GLU A 320 22.62 -9.09 8.07
CA GLU A 320 23.16 -10.21 8.87
C GLU A 320 23.76 -11.34 8.04
N ALA A 321 23.12 -11.70 6.93
CA ALA A 321 23.46 -12.86 6.12
C ALA A 321 24.06 -12.49 4.75
N GLY A 322 24.27 -11.19 4.48
CA GLY A 322 24.88 -10.71 3.23
C GLY A 322 24.03 -10.97 1.98
N VAL A 323 22.74 -11.26 2.16
CA VAL A 323 21.81 -11.60 1.07
C VAL A 323 21.37 -10.32 0.37
N PRO A 324 21.67 -10.12 -0.93
CA PRO A 324 21.27 -8.91 -1.61
C PRO A 324 19.75 -8.68 -1.55
N SER A 325 19.31 -7.47 -1.23
CA SER A 325 17.88 -7.12 -1.13
C SER A 325 17.07 -7.41 -2.40
N GLN A 326 17.73 -7.50 -3.57
CA GLN A 326 17.12 -7.91 -4.83
C GLN A 326 16.53 -9.32 -4.77
N LEU A 327 17.15 -10.25 -4.01
CA LEU A 327 16.60 -11.59 -3.83
C LEU A 327 15.29 -11.55 -3.04
N THR A 328 15.19 -10.72 -2.00
CA THR A 328 13.95 -10.50 -1.26
C THR A 328 12.85 -9.92 -2.14
N GLN A 329 13.17 -8.98 -3.04
CA GLN A 329 12.21 -8.43 -4.00
C GLN A 329 11.69 -9.50 -4.98
N ILE A 330 12.58 -10.38 -5.47
CA ILE A 330 12.18 -11.52 -6.32
C ILE A 330 11.20 -12.42 -5.57
N VAL A 331 11.48 -12.71 -4.29
CA VAL A 331 10.60 -13.53 -3.44
C VAL A 331 9.23 -12.88 -3.26
N GLN A 332 9.17 -11.58 -2.98
CA GLN A 332 7.92 -10.84 -2.91
C GLN A 332 7.13 -10.95 -4.22
N GLY A 333 7.81 -10.77 -5.37
CA GLY A 333 7.22 -10.96 -6.70
C GLY A 333 6.63 -12.35 -6.89
N LEU A 334 7.36 -13.40 -6.50
CA LEU A 334 6.91 -14.78 -6.59
C LEU A 334 5.68 -15.05 -5.71
N ILE A 335 5.66 -14.55 -4.46
CA ILE A 335 4.49 -14.65 -3.57
C ILE A 335 3.26 -14.03 -4.25
N ILE A 336 3.41 -12.84 -4.81
CA ILE A 336 2.31 -12.13 -5.50
C ILE A 336 1.81 -12.96 -6.68
N VAL A 337 2.72 -13.49 -7.51
CA VAL A 337 2.37 -14.33 -8.68
C VAL A 337 1.64 -15.59 -8.23
N PHE A 338 2.15 -16.32 -7.23
CA PHE A 338 1.49 -17.53 -6.73
C PHE A 338 0.10 -17.24 -6.16
N VAL A 339 -0.06 -16.15 -5.39
CA VAL A 339 -1.38 -15.81 -4.83
C VAL A 339 -2.33 -15.31 -5.92
N ALA A 340 -1.85 -14.55 -6.90
CA ALA A 340 -2.64 -14.15 -8.05
C ALA A 340 -3.13 -15.37 -8.84
N VAL A 341 -2.25 -16.31 -9.18
CA VAL A 341 -2.59 -17.55 -9.90
C VAL A 341 -3.60 -18.40 -9.12
N THR A 342 -3.40 -18.57 -7.81
CA THR A 342 -4.35 -19.34 -6.98
C THR A 342 -5.71 -18.67 -6.85
N THR A 343 -5.76 -17.34 -6.84
CA THR A 343 -7.01 -16.58 -6.82
C THR A 343 -7.74 -16.68 -8.16
N VAL A 344 -7.03 -16.48 -9.28
CA VAL A 344 -7.61 -16.59 -10.63
C VAL A 344 -8.15 -18.00 -10.88
N THR A 345 -7.38 -19.03 -10.53
CA THR A 345 -7.83 -20.43 -10.71
C THR A 345 -9.07 -20.76 -9.89
N ARG A 346 -9.23 -20.22 -8.67
CA ARG A 346 -10.46 -20.33 -7.88
C ARG A 346 -11.65 -19.67 -8.58
N THR A 347 -11.48 -18.43 -9.06
CA THR A 347 -12.55 -17.69 -9.74
C THR A 347 -12.98 -18.37 -11.03
N LEU A 348 -12.03 -18.89 -11.80
CA LEU A 348 -12.30 -19.67 -13.01
C LEU A 348 -13.03 -20.98 -12.70
N ARG A 349 -12.62 -21.70 -11.64
CA ARG A 349 -13.31 -22.92 -11.19
C ARG A 349 -14.72 -22.64 -10.69
N ALA A 350 -14.96 -21.51 -10.02
CA ALA A 350 -16.29 -21.10 -9.59
C ALA A 350 -17.20 -20.77 -10.77
N ARG A 351 -16.69 -20.06 -11.78
CA ARG A 351 -17.44 -19.75 -13.02
C ARG A 351 -17.76 -20.98 -13.87
N ARG A 352 -16.91 -22.01 -13.87
CA ARG A 352 -17.18 -23.28 -14.57
C ARG A 352 -18.22 -24.17 -13.88
N ARG A 353 -18.57 -23.86 -12.62
CA ARG A 353 -19.56 -24.62 -11.82
C ARG A 353 -20.92 -23.91 -11.76
N ALA A 354 -21.02 -22.69 -12.27
CA ALA A 354 -22.25 -21.90 -12.41
C ALA A 354 -22.72 -21.99 -13.87
#